data_AF-A0A3M0ZRU9-F1
#
_entry.id   AF-A0A3M0ZRU9-F1
#
_cell.length_a   1.000
_cell.length_b   1.000
_cell.length_c   1.000
_cell.angle_alpha   90.00
_cell.angle_beta   90.00
_cell.angle_gamma   90.00
#
_symmetry.space_group_name_H-M   'P 1'
#
loop_
_entity.id
_entity.type
_entity.pdbx_description
1 polymer ?
#
loop_
_entity_poly.entity_id
_entity_poly.type
_entity_poly.pdbx_seq_one_letter_code
_entity_poly.pdbx_strand_id
1 'polypeptide(L)'
;MSSAQALDFAPKVVISIASGSGTTICNTDCTICTVESGECLNVVQNQLIMCRPIGDAIPITGCHWQLFLDGGAPGINLTNQIRALDIAPNGNLVLVSLNDENLPGVGTLTKKDIGLFVPDDVTLPYAAGLPYTSGTFAMYLNGDLTQQEETTKPWDALELLLQGGCEDNLRIDPGVQYTCPVIGSLTQGSGSAGLGGLHFRNEDLLRCTPTGFGPSGTIEACQYSLFLDASNINADTYGEGQGIGTDIEAIDLLSFDRSSMFGQMVFKKGSGNPPGFPAHDPKFDLLLYEGTFGAGLCDPSGTPCAGDEDCPDGETCDTGSCSLDGLPCASELDCSGSGNTCLITRYPAGTVTKLFDGVAVGLSGFSQKIEAFAIVPDRDNDDILDGLDNCTNPGGQQNLTIKPALTLKKINTDPDPNNEVLVLKGEFLLAPGDDFANLDLVATGARVVIESVGGSTLSDTSVPAGAFDGTSGWKVNGALTKYTFVDKQRPASNNGILKIVVQDRSKKAPRQVKIKVKAKDGSYPVTAADVPVRAVVIIGSSLGGQCTETAFAAADCKFNGKQNTLKCKQ
;
A
#
# COMPACT_ATOMS: atom_id res chain seq x y z
N MET A 1 5.05 13.36 17.05
CA MET A 1 4.20 12.15 17.14
C MET A 1 2.99 12.42 16.27
N SER A 2 3.03 12.00 15.00
CA SER A 2 1.78 11.81 14.28
C SER A 2 1.03 10.71 15.02
N SER A 3 -0.19 10.98 15.48
CA SER A 3 -1.10 9.90 15.86
C SER A 3 -1.27 9.05 14.61
N ALA A 4 -1.07 7.72 14.70
CA ALA A 4 -1.56 6.85 13.66
C ALA A 4 -3.03 7.20 13.42
N GLN A 5 -3.39 7.40 12.15
CA GLN A 5 -4.79 7.58 11.81
C GLN A 5 -5.48 6.27 12.19
N ALA A 6 -6.55 6.37 12.98
CA ALA A 6 -7.46 5.24 13.13
C ALA A 6 -7.93 4.83 11.73
N LEU A 7 -8.14 3.54 11.51
CA LEU A 7 -8.79 3.06 10.30
C LEU A 7 -10.18 3.72 10.23
N ASP A 8 -10.33 4.67 9.31
CA ASP A 8 -11.58 5.42 9.14
C ASP A 8 -12.70 4.54 8.52
N PHE A 9 -12.34 3.36 7.99
CA PHE A 9 -13.22 2.37 7.38
C PHE A 9 -12.63 0.97 7.53
N ALA A 10 -13.48 -0.05 7.35
CA ALA A 10 -13.06 -1.45 7.35
C ALA A 10 -12.35 -1.79 6.02
N PRO A 11 -11.10 -2.29 6.05
CA PRO A 11 -10.38 -2.61 4.82
C PRO A 11 -10.94 -3.85 4.12
N LYS A 12 -10.79 -3.91 2.78
CA LYS A 12 -11.05 -5.14 2.02
C LYS A 12 -9.91 -6.13 2.28
N VAL A 13 -10.26 -7.39 2.52
CA VAL A 13 -9.29 -8.45 2.86
C VAL A 13 -9.32 -9.52 1.78
N VAL A 14 -8.18 -9.75 1.14
CA VAL A 14 -7.98 -10.85 0.19
C VAL A 14 -7.37 -12.04 0.93
N ILE A 15 -7.88 -13.25 0.69
CA ILE A 15 -7.54 -14.45 1.46
C ILE A 15 -7.26 -15.63 0.51
N SER A 16 -6.23 -16.40 0.84
CA SER A 16 -5.99 -17.76 0.38
C SER A 16 -6.49 -18.74 1.44
N ILE A 17 -7.23 -19.79 1.03
CA ILE A 17 -7.80 -20.79 1.96
C ILE A 17 -7.25 -22.19 1.69
N ALA A 18 -7.12 -23.01 2.75
CA ALA A 18 -6.56 -24.38 2.76
C ALA A 18 -7.26 -25.46 1.90
N SER A 19 -8.11 -25.09 0.94
CA SER A 19 -9.07 -25.99 0.30
C SER A 19 -8.47 -26.97 -0.72
N GLY A 20 -8.03 -28.16 -0.27
CA GLY A 20 -7.59 -29.24 -1.17
C GLY A 20 -8.71 -29.81 -2.08
N SER A 21 -9.97 -29.52 -1.78
CA SER A 21 -11.15 -29.78 -2.63
C SER A 21 -12.09 -28.57 -2.53
N GLY A 22 -12.76 -28.21 -3.63
CA GLY A 22 -13.63 -27.02 -3.68
C GLY A 22 -14.55 -26.90 -2.47
N THR A 23 -14.56 -25.72 -1.84
CA THR A 23 -15.36 -25.40 -0.66
C THR A 23 -16.29 -24.24 -0.94
N THR A 24 -17.47 -24.23 -0.32
CA THR A 24 -18.46 -23.16 -0.51
C THR A 24 -18.35 -22.13 0.60
N ILE A 25 -18.17 -20.87 0.22
CA ILE A 25 -18.19 -19.72 1.13
C ILE A 25 -19.41 -18.87 0.79
N CYS A 26 -20.15 -18.45 1.81
CA CYS A 26 -21.42 -17.73 1.67
C CYS A 26 -21.26 -16.28 2.14
N ASN A 27 -21.98 -15.34 1.52
CA ASN A 27 -22.15 -14.00 2.07
C ASN A 27 -22.85 -14.05 3.44
N THR A 28 -22.52 -13.11 4.33
CA THR A 28 -23.01 -13.11 5.71
C THR A 28 -24.53 -12.92 5.82
N ASP A 29 -25.14 -12.24 4.85
CA ASP A 29 -26.58 -11.99 4.77
C ASP A 29 -27.35 -13.08 4.01
N CYS A 30 -26.66 -14.09 3.49
CA CYS A 30 -27.26 -15.16 2.71
C CYS A 30 -28.06 -16.13 3.60
N THR A 31 -29.31 -16.39 3.20
CA THR A 31 -30.19 -17.36 3.89
C THR A 31 -30.23 -18.73 3.22
N ILE A 32 -29.93 -18.80 1.93
CA ILE A 32 -29.89 -20.04 1.13
C ILE A 32 -28.56 -20.05 0.39
N CYS A 33 -27.53 -20.57 1.05
CA CYS A 33 -26.18 -20.59 0.50
C CYS A 33 -26.07 -21.56 -0.70
N THR A 34 -26.32 -21.05 -1.92
CA THR A 34 -26.17 -21.79 -3.18
C THR A 34 -25.37 -21.01 -4.22
N VAL A 35 -24.51 -21.68 -4.97
CA VAL A 35 -23.72 -21.04 -6.05
C VAL A 35 -24.62 -20.47 -7.15
N GLU A 36 -25.76 -21.11 -7.44
CA GLU A 36 -26.72 -20.64 -8.45
C GLU A 36 -27.38 -19.30 -8.10
N SER A 37 -27.49 -18.94 -6.80
CA SER A 37 -28.03 -17.64 -6.38
C SER A 37 -27.02 -16.50 -6.50
N GLY A 38 -25.74 -16.80 -6.74
CA GLY A 38 -24.66 -15.81 -6.75
C GLY A 38 -24.26 -15.31 -5.35
N GLU A 39 -24.87 -15.84 -4.29
CA GLU A 39 -24.61 -15.47 -2.89
C GLU A 39 -23.48 -16.30 -2.27
N CYS A 40 -22.87 -17.20 -3.07
CA CYS A 40 -21.84 -18.12 -2.63
C CYS A 40 -20.77 -18.34 -3.69
N LEU A 41 -19.56 -18.57 -3.23
CA LEU A 41 -18.42 -18.90 -4.05
C LEU A 41 -18.03 -20.36 -3.81
N ASN A 42 -17.82 -21.10 -4.89
CA ASN A 42 -17.05 -22.33 -4.81
C ASN A 42 -15.58 -21.97 -5.03
N VAL A 43 -14.77 -22.20 -4.01
CA VAL A 43 -13.36 -21.79 -3.95
C VAL A 43 -12.49 -23.02 -3.86
N VAL A 44 -11.44 -23.07 -4.67
CA VAL A 44 -10.41 -24.13 -4.68
C VAL A 44 -9.04 -23.57 -4.29
N GLN A 45 -8.07 -24.45 -3.98
CA GLN A 45 -6.76 -24.07 -3.42
C GLN A 45 -5.95 -23.00 -4.19
N ASN A 46 -6.13 -22.88 -5.50
CA ASN A 46 -5.39 -21.94 -6.35
C ASN A 46 -6.12 -20.60 -6.56
N GLN A 47 -7.18 -20.34 -5.79
CA GLN A 47 -7.98 -19.12 -5.91
C GLN A 47 -7.79 -18.21 -4.71
N LEU A 48 -7.91 -16.91 -4.96
CA LEU A 48 -8.01 -15.91 -3.91
C LEU A 48 -9.42 -15.35 -3.89
N ILE A 49 -9.94 -15.10 -2.69
CA ILE A 49 -11.23 -14.46 -2.47
C ILE A 49 -11.05 -13.15 -1.75
N MET A 50 -11.94 -12.19 -1.99
CA MET A 50 -11.95 -10.91 -1.30
C MET A 50 -13.21 -10.79 -0.46
N CYS A 51 -13.05 -10.51 0.83
CA CYS A 51 -14.11 -9.96 1.66
C CYS A 51 -14.23 -8.47 1.39
N ARG A 52 -15.39 -8.05 0.88
CA ARG A 52 -15.83 -6.65 0.93
C ARG A 52 -16.66 -6.46 2.20
N PRO A 53 -16.19 -5.69 3.21
CA PRO A 53 -16.89 -5.55 4.47
C PRO A 53 -18.31 -5.00 4.31
N ILE A 54 -19.26 -5.52 5.10
CA ILE A 54 -20.61 -4.98 5.21
C ILE A 54 -20.59 -3.88 6.28
N GLY A 55 -20.23 -2.66 5.86
CA GLY A 55 -20.09 -1.48 6.72
C GLY A 55 -18.67 -1.28 7.25
N ASP A 56 -18.50 -0.25 8.09
CA ASP A 56 -17.17 0.26 8.48
C ASP A 56 -16.68 -0.22 9.85
N ALA A 57 -17.39 -1.17 10.46
CA ALA A 57 -17.09 -1.61 11.83
C ALA A 57 -15.86 -2.53 11.88
N ILE A 58 -15.02 -2.31 12.90
CA ILE A 58 -13.92 -3.19 13.28
C ILE A 58 -14.27 -3.82 14.65
N PRO A 59 -14.19 -5.15 14.83
CA PRO A 59 -13.78 -6.13 13.83
C PRO A 59 -14.78 -6.29 12.67
N ILE A 60 -14.25 -6.61 11.50
CA ILE A 60 -15.02 -7.03 10.32
C ILE A 60 -15.76 -8.31 10.72
N THR A 61 -17.09 -8.24 10.71
CA THR A 61 -18.00 -9.33 11.12
C THR A 61 -19.03 -9.68 10.05
N GLY A 62 -19.01 -8.97 8.91
CA GLY A 62 -19.81 -9.32 7.74
C GLY A 62 -19.07 -9.03 6.45
N CYS A 63 -19.22 -9.91 5.46
CA CYS A 63 -18.57 -9.83 4.15
C CYS A 63 -19.57 -10.10 3.02
N HIS A 64 -19.43 -9.33 1.94
CA HIS A 64 -19.75 -9.80 0.60
C HIS A 64 -18.49 -10.41 0.00
N TRP A 65 -18.53 -11.71 -0.21
CA TRP A 65 -17.43 -12.45 -0.80
C TRP A 65 -17.48 -12.35 -2.31
N GLN A 66 -16.32 -12.15 -2.92
CA GLN A 66 -16.14 -12.28 -4.36
C GLN A 66 -14.83 -13.00 -4.69
N LEU A 67 -14.76 -13.58 -5.88
CA LEU A 67 -13.51 -14.14 -6.39
C LEU A 67 -12.58 -12.99 -6.78
N PHE A 68 -11.34 -13.04 -6.30
CA PHE A 68 -10.32 -12.03 -6.55
C PHE A 68 -9.32 -12.49 -7.62
N LEU A 69 -8.86 -13.73 -7.53
CA LEU A 69 -7.96 -14.37 -8.48
C LEU A 69 -8.52 -15.74 -8.83
N ASP A 70 -8.71 -16.02 -10.12
CA ASP A 70 -8.96 -17.37 -10.62
C ASP A 70 -7.65 -17.99 -11.10
N GLY A 71 -6.87 -18.59 -10.19
CA GLY A 71 -5.57 -19.17 -10.55
C GLY A 71 -5.66 -20.34 -11.54
N GLY A 72 -6.85 -20.93 -11.72
CA GLY A 72 -7.10 -21.98 -12.71
C GLY A 72 -7.37 -21.45 -14.12
N ALA A 73 -7.53 -20.13 -14.28
CA ALA A 73 -7.84 -19.52 -15.56
C ALA A 73 -6.69 -19.69 -16.58
N PRO A 74 -7.00 -19.80 -17.88
CA PRO A 74 -5.99 -19.87 -18.93
C PRO A 74 -5.07 -18.65 -18.89
N GLY A 75 -3.80 -18.87 -18.60
CA GLY A 75 -2.78 -17.81 -18.52
C GLY A 75 -2.14 -17.69 -17.15
N ILE A 76 -2.85 -18.09 -16.08
CA ILE A 76 -2.30 -18.09 -14.72
C ILE A 76 -1.76 -19.49 -14.38
N ASN A 77 -2.59 -20.53 -14.52
CA ASN A 77 -2.22 -21.94 -14.30
C ASN A 77 -1.53 -22.23 -12.95
N LEU A 78 -1.95 -21.56 -11.87
CA LEU A 78 -1.56 -21.92 -10.52
C LEU A 78 -2.22 -23.25 -10.15
N THR A 79 -1.46 -24.21 -9.66
CA THR A 79 -1.98 -25.54 -9.29
C THR A 79 -1.92 -25.81 -7.79
N ASN A 80 -1.02 -25.16 -7.07
CA ASN A 80 -0.93 -25.22 -5.62
C ASN A 80 -1.50 -23.98 -4.95
N GLN A 81 -1.58 -24.09 -3.63
CA GLN A 81 -2.02 -23.05 -2.73
C GLN A 81 -0.98 -21.94 -2.56
N ILE A 82 -1.47 -20.72 -2.31
CA ILE A 82 -0.67 -19.57 -1.90
C ILE A 82 -0.50 -19.57 -0.37
N ARG A 83 0.75 -19.62 0.09
CA ARG A 83 1.17 -19.64 1.50
C ARG A 83 1.27 -18.23 2.08
N ALA A 84 1.87 -17.30 1.33
CA ALA A 84 1.99 -15.90 1.72
C ALA A 84 1.63 -15.01 0.52
N LEU A 85 1.07 -13.83 0.78
CA LEU A 85 0.52 -12.94 -0.23
C LEU A 85 0.70 -11.50 0.25
N ASP A 86 0.99 -10.61 -0.68
CA ASP A 86 0.85 -9.16 -0.51
C ASP A 86 0.36 -8.54 -1.84
N ILE A 87 -0.34 -7.41 -1.76
CA ILE A 87 -0.91 -6.65 -2.88
C ILE A 87 -0.25 -5.28 -2.89
N ALA A 88 0.60 -5.04 -3.89
CA ALA A 88 1.21 -3.74 -4.08
C ALA A 88 0.15 -2.66 -4.44
N PRO A 89 0.41 -1.36 -4.19
CA PRO A 89 -0.52 -0.28 -4.50
C PRO A 89 -0.96 -0.20 -5.96
N ASN A 90 -0.14 -0.72 -6.88
CA ASN A 90 -0.47 -0.77 -8.31
C ASN A 90 -1.34 -1.97 -8.72
N GLY A 91 -1.70 -2.84 -7.77
CA GLY A 91 -2.56 -4.01 -7.96
C GLY A 91 -1.84 -5.31 -8.29
N ASN A 92 -0.51 -5.27 -8.39
CA ASN A 92 0.30 -6.46 -8.61
C ASN A 92 0.43 -7.28 -7.33
N LEU A 93 0.54 -8.59 -7.49
CA LEU A 93 0.60 -9.52 -6.36
C LEU A 93 2.01 -10.03 -6.20
N VAL A 94 2.52 -10.05 -4.97
CA VAL A 94 3.66 -10.91 -4.63
C VAL A 94 3.18 -12.07 -3.79
N LEU A 95 3.70 -13.26 -4.08
CA LEU A 95 3.20 -14.47 -3.46
C LEU A 95 4.29 -15.51 -3.24
N VAL A 96 4.05 -16.38 -2.28
CA VAL A 96 4.84 -17.57 -1.99
C VAL A 96 3.94 -18.77 -2.16
N SER A 97 4.35 -19.74 -2.96
CA SER A 97 3.60 -20.99 -3.13
C SER A 97 3.84 -21.93 -1.95
N LEU A 98 2.80 -22.69 -1.59
CA LEU A 98 2.89 -23.67 -0.51
C LEU A 98 3.87 -24.81 -0.84
N ASN A 99 3.91 -25.19 -2.11
CA ASN A 99 4.76 -26.23 -2.70
C ASN A 99 5.49 -25.65 -3.92
N ASP A 100 6.50 -26.37 -4.39
CA ASP A 100 7.18 -26.02 -5.63
C ASP A 100 6.17 -26.05 -6.80
N GLU A 101 6.16 -24.98 -7.58
CA GLU A 101 5.18 -24.72 -8.63
C GLU A 101 5.92 -24.41 -9.94
N ASN A 102 5.45 -24.91 -11.07
CA ASN A 102 5.98 -24.49 -12.36
C ASN A 102 5.09 -23.41 -12.97
N LEU A 103 5.54 -22.16 -12.91
CA LEU A 103 4.80 -21.01 -13.42
C LEU A 103 5.14 -20.73 -14.89
N PRO A 104 4.14 -20.36 -15.72
CA PRO A 104 4.39 -19.93 -17.09
C PRO A 104 5.38 -18.75 -17.15
N GLY A 105 6.41 -18.85 -18.00
CA GLY A 105 7.39 -17.78 -18.21
C GLY A 105 8.49 -17.66 -17.17
N VAL A 106 8.30 -18.22 -15.96
CA VAL A 106 9.30 -18.20 -14.87
C VAL A 106 10.05 -19.53 -14.77
N GLY A 107 9.33 -20.65 -14.91
CA GLY A 107 9.85 -21.99 -14.60
C GLY A 107 9.46 -22.43 -13.20
N THR A 108 10.30 -23.23 -12.55
CA THR A 108 10.02 -23.72 -11.19
C THR A 108 10.26 -22.61 -10.16
N LEU A 109 9.17 -22.17 -9.54
CA LEU A 109 9.16 -21.38 -8.30
C LEU A 109 9.21 -22.38 -7.14
N THR A 110 10.30 -22.40 -6.39
CA THR A 110 10.38 -23.20 -5.16
C THR A 110 9.57 -22.54 -4.05
N LYS A 111 9.20 -23.28 -3.02
CA LYS A 111 8.53 -22.73 -1.82
C LYS A 111 9.34 -21.65 -1.05
N LYS A 112 10.59 -21.39 -1.43
CA LYS A 112 11.43 -20.31 -0.86
C LYS A 112 11.38 -19.04 -1.69
N ASP A 113 11.01 -19.15 -2.96
CA ASP A 113 10.98 -18.02 -3.89
C ASP A 113 9.73 -17.19 -3.68
N ILE A 114 9.82 -15.92 -4.05
CA ILE A 114 8.68 -15.01 -4.12
C ILE A 114 8.40 -14.76 -5.60
N GLY A 115 7.19 -15.12 -6.02
CA GLY A 115 6.67 -14.80 -7.35
C GLY A 115 6.05 -13.42 -7.39
N LEU A 116 6.20 -12.71 -8.50
CA LEU A 116 5.44 -11.51 -8.86
C LEU A 116 4.42 -11.90 -9.92
N PHE A 117 3.16 -11.58 -9.69
CA PHE A 117 2.09 -11.66 -10.68
C PHE A 117 1.64 -10.26 -11.06
N VAL A 118 1.73 -9.95 -12.35
CA VAL A 118 1.25 -8.69 -12.94
C VAL A 118 -0.01 -8.99 -13.75
N PRO A 119 -1.21 -8.64 -13.26
CA PRO A 119 -2.46 -8.82 -14.00
C PRO A 119 -2.47 -8.00 -15.30
N ASP A 120 -3.14 -8.51 -16.33
CA ASP A 120 -3.32 -7.74 -17.58
C ASP A 120 -4.22 -6.51 -17.38
N ASP A 121 -5.16 -6.59 -16.43
CA ASP A 121 -6.05 -5.51 -16.02
C ASP A 121 -6.21 -5.53 -14.49
N VAL A 122 -5.50 -4.63 -13.83
CA VAL A 122 -5.47 -4.46 -12.37
C VAL A 122 -6.79 -3.92 -11.81
N THR A 123 -7.72 -3.45 -12.64
CA THR A 123 -8.98 -2.85 -12.18
C THR A 123 -10.12 -3.87 -12.02
N LEU A 124 -9.96 -5.09 -12.57
CA LEU A 124 -11.04 -6.09 -12.64
C LEU A 124 -11.68 -6.39 -11.26
N PRO A 125 -10.92 -6.71 -10.18
CA PRO A 125 -11.54 -7.11 -8.91
C PRO A 125 -12.22 -5.95 -8.19
N TYR A 126 -11.85 -4.72 -8.51
CA TYR A 126 -12.30 -3.53 -7.80
C TYR A 126 -13.49 -2.91 -8.52
N ALA A 127 -13.26 -2.36 -9.72
CA ALA A 127 -14.25 -1.62 -10.48
C ALA A 127 -15.31 -2.54 -11.13
N ALA A 128 -14.88 -3.70 -11.66
CA ALA A 128 -15.79 -4.62 -12.35
C ALA A 128 -16.36 -5.71 -11.43
N GLY A 129 -15.75 -5.93 -10.25
CA GLY A 129 -16.09 -7.06 -9.38
C GLY A 129 -15.79 -8.43 -10.01
N LEU A 130 -14.86 -8.47 -10.97
CA LEU A 130 -14.46 -9.68 -11.68
C LEU A 130 -13.06 -10.13 -11.22
N PRO A 131 -12.78 -11.44 -11.14
CA PRO A 131 -11.47 -11.91 -10.73
C PRO A 131 -10.41 -11.60 -11.80
N TYR A 132 -9.15 -11.56 -11.39
CA TYR A 132 -8.03 -11.71 -12.30
C TYR A 132 -8.09 -13.10 -12.96
N THR A 133 -8.09 -13.12 -14.29
CA THR A 133 -8.12 -14.35 -15.09
C THR A 133 -6.93 -14.48 -16.05
N SER A 134 -6.10 -13.45 -16.15
CA SER A 134 -4.90 -13.44 -16.98
C SER A 134 -3.86 -12.46 -16.42
N GLY A 135 -2.60 -12.66 -16.79
CA GLY A 135 -1.47 -11.86 -16.35
C GLY A 135 -0.15 -12.56 -16.64
N THR A 136 0.95 -11.95 -16.21
CA THR A 136 2.30 -12.47 -16.42
C THR A 136 3.01 -12.69 -15.09
N PHE A 137 3.72 -13.81 -14.97
CA PHE A 137 4.57 -14.08 -13.82
C PHE A 137 6.02 -13.67 -14.05
N ALA A 138 6.67 -13.20 -12.99
CA ALA A 138 8.11 -13.03 -12.87
C ALA A 138 8.59 -13.58 -11.51
N MET A 139 9.89 -13.82 -11.38
CA MET A 139 10.50 -14.09 -10.08
C MET A 139 10.87 -12.76 -9.42
N TYR A 140 10.26 -12.46 -8.28
CA TYR A 140 10.55 -11.26 -7.49
C TYR A 140 11.84 -11.44 -6.69
N LEU A 141 11.90 -12.52 -5.91
CA LEU A 141 13.03 -12.88 -5.05
C LEU A 141 13.35 -14.36 -5.20
N ASN A 142 14.62 -14.67 -5.41
CA ASN A 142 15.14 -16.03 -5.47
C ASN A 142 15.56 -16.48 -4.07
N GLY A 143 14.71 -17.28 -3.45
CA GLY A 143 14.88 -17.81 -2.09
C GLY A 143 16.08 -18.74 -1.98
N ASP A 144 16.36 -19.52 -3.03
CA ASP A 144 17.51 -20.41 -3.06
C ASP A 144 18.85 -19.66 -3.00
N LEU A 145 18.91 -18.46 -3.58
CA LEU A 145 20.12 -17.61 -3.55
C LEU A 145 20.18 -16.71 -2.32
N THR A 146 19.05 -16.20 -1.87
CA THR A 146 18.98 -15.28 -0.72
C THR A 146 19.00 -15.99 0.64
N GLN A 147 18.72 -17.29 0.67
CA GLN A 147 18.67 -18.11 1.90
C GLN A 147 19.65 -19.30 1.88
N GLN A 148 20.79 -19.18 1.19
CA GLN A 148 21.73 -20.29 0.94
C GLN A 148 22.18 -21.05 2.20
N GLU A 149 22.15 -20.41 3.37
CA GLU A 149 22.57 -21.00 4.64
C GLU A 149 21.47 -21.85 5.32
N GLU A 150 20.22 -21.72 4.87
CA GLU A 150 19.04 -22.35 5.47
C GLU A 150 18.41 -23.32 4.47
N THR A 151 18.75 -24.60 4.59
CA THR A 151 18.32 -25.61 3.61
C THR A 151 16.81 -25.86 3.59
N THR A 152 16.00 -25.34 4.53
CA THR A 152 14.62 -25.81 4.72
C THR A 152 13.54 -24.78 5.09
N LYS A 153 13.80 -23.46 5.11
CA LYS A 153 12.85 -22.50 5.71
C LYS A 153 12.08 -21.66 4.68
N PRO A 154 10.92 -22.11 4.16
CA PRO A 154 10.04 -21.24 3.38
C PRO A 154 9.52 -20.05 4.21
N TRP A 155 9.18 -18.98 3.50
CA TRP A 155 8.44 -17.84 4.03
C TRP A 155 7.05 -18.26 4.45
N ASP A 156 6.68 -18.02 5.70
CA ASP A 156 5.31 -18.21 6.17
C ASP A 156 4.48 -16.95 6.00
N ALA A 157 5.08 -15.80 6.28
CA ALA A 157 4.44 -14.51 6.11
C ALA A 157 5.31 -13.63 5.21
N LEU A 158 4.67 -12.73 4.46
CA LEU A 158 5.31 -11.85 3.48
C LEU A 158 4.61 -10.50 3.48
N GLU A 159 5.40 -9.43 3.36
CA GLU A 159 4.98 -8.05 3.13
C GLU A 159 6.06 -7.33 2.31
N LEU A 160 5.68 -6.50 1.34
CA LEU A 160 6.57 -5.54 0.71
C LEU A 160 6.58 -4.24 1.51
N LEU A 161 7.76 -3.83 1.98
CA LEU A 161 7.90 -2.56 2.66
C LEU A 161 7.97 -1.42 1.65
N LEU A 162 6.81 -0.84 1.32
CA LEU A 162 6.66 0.24 0.35
C LEU A 162 7.40 1.50 0.83
N GLN A 163 8.53 1.83 0.19
CA GLN A 163 9.34 2.99 0.53
C GLN A 163 9.94 3.63 -0.71
N GLY A 164 9.79 4.95 -0.82
CA GLY A 164 10.51 5.75 -1.81
C GLY A 164 10.12 5.47 -3.27
N GLY A 165 8.90 5.01 -3.55
CA GLY A 165 8.43 4.72 -4.91
C GLY A 165 8.97 3.41 -5.48
N CYS A 166 9.51 2.52 -4.65
CA CYS A 166 10.00 1.22 -5.12
C CYS A 166 8.88 0.40 -5.78
N GLU A 167 7.63 0.62 -5.36
CA GLU A 167 6.40 0.00 -5.85
C GLU A 167 6.09 0.35 -7.32
N ASP A 168 6.53 1.51 -7.80
CA ASP A 168 6.38 1.94 -9.19
C ASP A 168 7.15 1.01 -10.15
N ASN A 169 8.16 0.30 -9.63
CA ASN A 169 9.02 -0.62 -10.38
C ASN A 169 8.58 -2.08 -10.28
N LEU A 170 7.46 -2.38 -9.63
CA LEU A 170 6.91 -3.74 -9.58
C LEU A 170 6.24 -4.09 -10.92
N ARG A 171 7.01 -4.09 -12.00
CA ARG A 171 6.58 -4.40 -13.38
C ARG A 171 7.57 -5.32 -14.06
N ILE A 172 7.14 -5.98 -15.12
CA ILE A 172 7.98 -6.93 -15.85
C ILE A 172 8.56 -6.22 -17.07
N ASP A 173 9.63 -5.45 -16.82
CA ASP A 173 10.36 -4.72 -17.86
C ASP A 173 11.85 -5.11 -17.83
N PRO A 174 12.50 -5.35 -18.99
CA PRO A 174 13.92 -5.65 -19.03
C PRO A 174 14.77 -4.54 -18.38
N GLY A 175 15.55 -4.90 -17.37
CA GLY A 175 16.48 -3.99 -16.69
C GLY A 175 15.88 -3.17 -15.55
N VAL A 176 14.59 -3.34 -15.22
CA VAL A 176 14.02 -2.80 -13.97
C VAL A 176 14.46 -3.68 -12.81
N GLN A 177 14.88 -3.09 -11.70
CA GLN A 177 15.28 -3.79 -10.47
C GLN A 177 14.17 -3.74 -9.44
N TYR A 178 13.93 -4.86 -8.75
CA TYR A 178 12.94 -4.95 -7.69
C TYR A 178 13.52 -4.50 -6.35
N THR A 179 13.43 -3.21 -6.05
CA THR A 179 14.15 -2.61 -4.92
C THR A 179 13.36 -2.55 -3.61
N CYS A 180 12.10 -2.97 -3.57
CA CYS A 180 11.34 -2.92 -2.31
C CYS A 180 11.89 -3.95 -1.31
N PRO A 181 12.20 -3.53 -0.07
CA PRO A 181 12.52 -4.47 0.99
C PRO A 181 11.36 -5.42 1.26
N VAL A 182 11.70 -6.64 1.62
CA VAL A 182 10.75 -7.69 1.98
C VAL A 182 10.77 -7.86 3.48
N ILE A 183 9.60 -7.85 4.12
CA ILE A 183 9.43 -8.29 5.50
C ILE A 183 8.73 -9.65 5.48
N GLY A 184 9.13 -10.55 6.36
CA GLY A 184 8.44 -11.81 6.49
C GLY A 184 8.88 -12.64 7.68
N SER A 185 8.12 -13.71 7.92
CA SER A 185 8.47 -14.72 8.91
C SER A 185 8.84 -16.03 8.20
N LEU A 186 9.57 -16.90 8.90
CA LEU A 186 10.05 -18.18 8.37
C LEU A 186 9.55 -19.32 9.24
N THR A 187 9.21 -20.45 8.61
CA THR A 187 8.65 -21.68 9.23
C THR A 187 9.33 -22.23 10.48
N GLN A 188 10.57 -21.85 10.78
CA GLN A 188 11.28 -22.27 11.98
C GLN A 188 12.31 -21.22 12.39
N GLY A 189 12.42 -20.97 13.69
CA GLY A 189 13.51 -20.17 14.25
C GLY A 189 14.88 -20.75 13.92
N SER A 190 15.90 -19.90 13.95
CA SER A 190 17.29 -20.33 13.87
C SER A 190 17.73 -20.92 15.21
N GLY A 191 17.92 -22.23 15.30
CA GLY A 191 18.54 -22.85 16.50
C GLY A 191 20.02 -22.47 16.72
N SER A 192 20.61 -21.73 15.77
CA SER A 192 21.97 -21.19 15.74
C SER A 192 21.95 -19.79 15.10
N ALA A 193 23.10 -19.22 14.69
CA ALA A 193 23.10 -18.08 13.76
C ALA A 193 22.36 -18.50 12.47
N GLY A 194 21.31 -17.76 12.12
CA GLY A 194 20.44 -17.99 10.96
C GLY A 194 20.85 -17.15 9.76
N LEU A 195 19.88 -16.64 9.01
CA LEU A 195 20.11 -15.83 7.81
C LEU A 195 20.94 -14.57 8.11
N GLY A 196 22.07 -14.43 7.42
CA GLY A 196 22.95 -13.27 7.59
C GLY A 196 23.57 -13.19 8.98
N GLY A 197 23.67 -14.31 9.69
CA GLY A 197 24.18 -14.35 11.07
C GLY A 197 23.16 -13.96 12.15
N LEU A 198 21.92 -13.61 11.78
CA LEU A 198 20.89 -13.20 12.73
C LEU A 198 20.29 -14.40 13.47
N HIS A 199 20.12 -14.26 14.78
CA HIS A 199 19.29 -15.18 15.56
C HIS A 199 17.83 -14.70 15.55
N PHE A 200 16.89 -15.58 15.23
CA PHE A 200 15.46 -15.30 15.22
C PHE A 200 14.66 -16.53 15.61
N ARG A 201 13.45 -16.32 16.11
CA ARG A 201 12.45 -17.34 16.40
C ARG A 201 11.41 -17.40 15.29
N ASN A 202 10.62 -18.46 15.30
CA ASN A 202 9.60 -18.74 14.27
C ASN A 202 8.49 -17.67 14.20
N GLU A 203 8.27 -16.91 15.27
CA GLU A 203 7.33 -15.79 15.31
C GLU A 203 7.93 -14.47 14.82
N ASP A 204 9.25 -14.37 14.71
CA ASP A 204 9.91 -13.09 14.47
C ASP A 204 9.79 -12.68 13.00
N LEU A 205 9.84 -11.37 12.77
CA LEU A 205 9.84 -10.82 11.43
C LEU A 205 11.24 -10.36 11.06
N LEU A 206 11.72 -10.86 9.93
CA LEU A 206 12.97 -10.47 9.32
C LEU A 206 12.68 -9.49 8.18
N ARG A 207 13.59 -8.56 7.96
CA ARG A 207 13.60 -7.70 6.78
C ARG A 207 14.80 -8.06 5.90
N CYS A 208 14.52 -8.45 4.66
CA CYS A 208 15.50 -8.49 3.57
C CYS A 208 15.54 -7.12 2.88
N THR A 209 16.68 -6.45 2.96
CA THR A 209 17.00 -5.29 2.11
C THR A 209 17.78 -5.79 0.89
N PRO A 210 17.29 -5.62 -0.34
CA PRO A 210 17.98 -6.09 -1.54
C PRO A 210 19.37 -5.47 -1.72
N THR A 211 20.40 -6.30 -1.92
CA THR A 211 21.79 -5.86 -2.16
C THR A 211 22.37 -6.38 -3.47
N GLY A 212 21.68 -7.31 -4.14
CA GLY A 212 22.10 -7.87 -5.42
C GLY A 212 20.91 -8.33 -6.27
N PHE A 213 21.03 -8.14 -7.58
CA PHE A 213 19.96 -8.38 -8.54
C PHE A 213 20.43 -9.22 -9.73
N GLY A 214 19.59 -10.15 -10.15
CA GLY A 214 19.75 -10.89 -11.40
C GLY A 214 19.41 -10.05 -12.64
N PRO A 215 19.67 -10.57 -13.86
CA PRO A 215 19.42 -9.85 -15.11
C PRO A 215 17.96 -9.45 -15.36
N SER A 216 17.01 -10.16 -14.75
CA SER A 216 15.56 -9.90 -14.81
C SER A 216 15.07 -8.90 -13.76
N GLY A 217 15.96 -8.38 -12.91
CA GLY A 217 15.58 -7.54 -11.77
C GLY A 217 15.29 -8.30 -10.48
N THR A 218 15.26 -9.64 -10.55
CA THR A 218 15.05 -10.55 -9.43
C THR A 218 16.06 -10.31 -8.31
N ILE A 219 15.59 -10.26 -7.07
CA ILE A 219 16.45 -10.15 -5.89
C ILE A 219 17.19 -11.48 -5.69
N GLU A 220 18.51 -11.45 -5.74
CA GLU A 220 19.38 -12.63 -5.58
C GLU A 220 20.29 -12.55 -4.35
N ALA A 221 20.39 -11.37 -3.71
CA ALA A 221 21.08 -11.18 -2.45
C ALA A 221 20.35 -10.15 -1.57
N CYS A 222 20.36 -10.41 -0.26
CA CYS A 222 19.76 -9.56 0.77
C CYS A 222 20.77 -9.26 1.88
N GLN A 223 20.70 -8.06 2.44
CA GLN A 223 21.12 -7.82 3.83
C GLN A 223 19.91 -8.05 4.72
N TYR A 224 20.06 -8.90 5.75
CA TYR A 224 18.97 -9.19 6.68
C TYR A 224 19.08 -8.32 7.92
N SER A 225 17.93 -7.98 8.50
CA SER A 225 17.83 -7.35 9.83
C SER A 225 16.58 -7.84 10.55
N LEU A 226 16.60 -7.86 11.88
CA LEU A 226 15.40 -8.12 12.67
C LEU A 226 14.45 -6.91 12.59
N PHE A 227 13.22 -7.13 12.13
CA PHE A 227 12.20 -6.10 12.02
C PHE A 227 11.30 -6.06 13.26
N LEU A 228 10.89 -7.23 13.76
CA LEU A 228 10.04 -7.37 14.93
C LEU A 228 10.41 -8.64 15.70
N ASP A 229 10.74 -8.49 16.98
CA ASP A 229 10.79 -9.59 17.96
C ASP A 229 9.38 -9.82 18.52
N ALA A 230 8.63 -10.69 17.87
CA ALA A 230 7.21 -10.87 18.19
C ALA A 230 6.99 -11.56 19.54
N SER A 231 8.02 -12.26 20.03
CA SER A 231 8.10 -12.89 21.35
C SER A 231 7.89 -11.88 22.48
N ASN A 232 8.30 -10.63 22.25
CA ASN A 232 8.26 -9.55 23.24
C ASN A 232 7.07 -8.59 23.09
N ILE A 233 6.12 -8.85 22.19
CA ILE A 233 4.88 -8.06 22.12
C ILE A 233 4.15 -8.15 23.48
N ASN A 234 3.82 -7.00 24.07
CA ASN A 234 3.18 -6.87 25.39
C ASN A 234 4.02 -7.38 26.58
N ALA A 235 5.32 -7.58 26.43
CA ALA A 235 6.20 -7.87 27.56
C ALA A 235 6.41 -6.59 28.40
N ASP A 236 6.18 -6.66 29.71
CA ASP A 236 6.57 -5.61 30.66
C ASP A 236 8.07 -5.69 30.98
N THR A 237 8.67 -6.88 30.83
CA THR A 237 10.08 -7.20 31.06
C THR A 237 10.57 -8.22 30.02
N TYR A 238 11.80 -8.05 29.52
CA TYR A 238 12.40 -8.94 28.51
C TYR A 238 12.52 -10.39 29.01
N GLY A 239 12.18 -11.36 28.15
CA GLY A 239 12.33 -12.79 28.44
C GLY A 239 11.21 -13.42 29.26
N GLU A 240 10.21 -12.65 29.70
CA GLU A 240 8.98 -13.15 30.36
C GLU A 240 7.76 -13.21 29.40
N GLY A 241 8.03 -13.15 28.10
CA GLY A 241 7.09 -12.83 27.02
C GLY A 241 5.70 -13.46 27.13
N GLN A 242 4.69 -12.60 27.24
CA GLN A 242 3.28 -12.90 26.94
C GLN A 242 2.97 -12.65 25.43
N GLY A 243 4.01 -12.48 24.60
CA GLY A 243 3.90 -12.17 23.19
C GLY A 243 3.52 -13.38 22.33
N ILE A 244 3.86 -13.31 21.05
CA ILE A 244 3.49 -14.35 20.10
C ILE A 244 4.47 -15.53 20.25
N GLY A 245 4.12 -16.53 21.06
CA GLY A 245 4.98 -17.72 21.25
C GLY A 245 4.86 -18.82 20.19
N THR A 246 4.26 -18.53 19.02
CA THR A 246 4.11 -19.49 17.89
C THR A 246 4.16 -18.76 16.55
N ASP A 247 4.14 -19.49 15.43
CA ASP A 247 4.30 -18.93 14.08
C ASP A 247 3.35 -17.75 13.79
N ILE A 248 3.90 -16.72 13.14
CA ILE A 248 3.13 -15.75 12.38
C ILE A 248 2.99 -16.30 10.97
N GLU A 249 1.78 -16.73 10.61
CA GLU A 249 1.50 -17.43 9.34
C GLU A 249 1.13 -16.47 8.19
N ALA A 250 0.83 -15.21 8.49
CA ALA A 250 0.59 -14.17 7.48
C ALA A 250 0.65 -12.80 8.15
N ILE A 251 1.07 -11.77 7.41
CA ILE A 251 1.12 -10.37 7.85
C ILE A 251 0.65 -9.46 6.73
N ASP A 252 0.33 -8.23 7.10
CA ASP A 252 0.22 -7.08 6.20
C ASP A 252 0.46 -5.77 7.00
N LEU A 253 1.05 -4.73 6.41
CA LEU A 253 1.24 -3.44 7.05
C LEU A 253 0.26 -2.38 6.55
N LEU A 254 -0.65 -1.95 7.43
CA LEU A 254 -1.56 -0.82 7.15
C LEU A 254 -0.84 0.53 7.18
N SER A 255 0.18 0.64 8.03
CA SER A 255 1.04 1.82 8.11
C SER A 255 2.37 1.50 8.79
N PHE A 256 3.42 2.21 8.39
CA PHE A 256 4.72 2.13 9.05
C PHE A 256 5.52 3.43 8.89
N ASP A 257 5.91 4.03 10.00
CA ASP A 257 6.81 5.17 10.05
C ASP A 257 8.21 4.71 10.47
N ARG A 258 9.13 4.68 9.50
CA ARG A 258 10.55 4.30 9.70
C ARG A 258 11.24 5.16 10.76
N SER A 259 10.88 6.44 10.90
CA SER A 259 11.57 7.35 11.82
C SER A 259 11.26 7.05 13.28
N SER A 260 10.01 6.70 13.57
CA SER A 260 9.56 6.35 14.92
C SER A 260 9.56 4.84 15.17
N MET A 261 9.68 4.03 14.12
CA MET A 261 9.41 2.60 14.09
C MET A 261 8.02 2.28 14.62
N PHE A 262 7.04 3.17 14.43
CA PHE A 262 5.66 2.97 14.85
C PHE A 262 4.79 2.65 13.64
N GLY A 263 3.80 1.78 13.80
CA GLY A 263 2.91 1.43 12.72
C GLY A 263 1.76 0.53 13.14
N GLN A 264 1.05 0.03 12.13
CA GLN A 264 -0.06 -0.90 12.25
C GLN A 264 0.21 -2.11 11.38
N MET A 265 0.17 -3.30 11.98
CA MET A 265 0.35 -4.58 11.31
C MET A 265 -0.88 -5.46 11.55
N VAL A 266 -1.46 -5.97 10.48
CA VAL A 266 -2.40 -7.08 10.56
C VAL A 266 -1.58 -8.37 10.55
N PHE A 267 -1.96 -9.35 11.36
CA PHE A 267 -1.29 -10.64 11.34
C PHE A 267 -2.24 -11.77 11.67
N LYS A 268 -1.85 -12.97 11.23
CA LYS A 268 -2.47 -14.23 11.61
C LYS A 268 -1.51 -15.10 12.40
N LYS A 269 -1.98 -15.61 13.54
CA LYS A 269 -1.26 -16.60 14.36
C LYS A 269 -1.50 -18.01 13.86
N GLY A 270 -0.50 -18.88 14.00
CA GLY A 270 -0.69 -20.31 13.74
C GLY A 270 -1.50 -21.06 14.82
N SER A 271 -1.36 -20.68 16.11
CA SER A 271 -2.06 -21.39 17.20
C SER A 271 -2.00 -20.70 18.57
N GLY A 272 -3.00 -20.89 19.42
CA GLY A 272 -2.98 -20.42 20.83
C GLY A 272 -3.49 -19.00 21.02
N ASN A 273 -3.73 -18.62 22.29
CA ASN A 273 -4.26 -17.32 22.70
C ASN A 273 -3.34 -16.73 23.78
N PRO A 274 -2.30 -15.95 23.42
CA PRO A 274 -1.38 -15.38 24.38
C PRO A 274 -2.11 -14.44 25.35
N PRO A 275 -1.73 -14.38 26.63
CA PRO A 275 -2.35 -13.44 27.56
C PRO A 275 -2.19 -11.99 27.08
N GLY A 276 -3.24 -11.19 27.26
CA GLY A 276 -3.30 -9.81 26.76
C GLY A 276 -3.82 -9.66 25.33
N PHE A 277 -3.96 -10.76 24.57
CA PHE A 277 -4.60 -10.74 23.26
C PHE A 277 -6.12 -10.90 23.40
N PRO A 278 -6.93 -10.32 22.49
CA PRO A 278 -8.36 -10.59 22.46
C PRO A 278 -8.62 -12.07 22.15
N ALA A 279 -9.76 -12.60 22.63
CA ALA A 279 -10.18 -13.95 22.28
C ALA A 279 -10.38 -14.07 20.76
N HIS A 280 -9.73 -15.06 20.14
CA HIS A 280 -9.77 -15.28 18.70
C HIS A 280 -9.66 -16.76 18.33
N ASP A 281 -10.06 -17.11 17.12
CA ASP A 281 -9.76 -18.39 16.48
C ASP A 281 -8.56 -18.22 15.54
N PRO A 282 -7.37 -18.79 15.85
CA PRO A 282 -6.17 -18.61 15.03
C PRO A 282 -6.30 -19.16 13.60
N LYS A 283 -7.33 -19.95 13.28
CA LYS A 283 -7.55 -20.45 11.92
C LYS A 283 -8.23 -19.44 11.01
N PHE A 284 -9.03 -18.54 11.58
CA PHE A 284 -9.98 -17.72 10.81
C PHE A 284 -9.87 -16.23 11.14
N ASP A 285 -9.37 -15.86 12.32
CA ASP A 285 -9.33 -14.46 12.74
C ASP A 285 -8.00 -13.80 12.37
N LEU A 286 -8.08 -12.50 12.04
CA LEU A 286 -6.91 -11.63 11.86
C LEU A 286 -6.85 -10.62 13.00
N LEU A 287 -5.65 -10.40 13.50
CA LEU A 287 -5.37 -9.50 14.62
C LEU A 287 -4.67 -8.24 14.11
N LEU A 288 -4.99 -7.09 14.69
CA LEU A 288 -4.33 -5.81 14.43
C LEU A 288 -3.40 -5.49 15.60
N TYR A 289 -2.11 -5.42 15.32
CA TYR A 289 -1.09 -4.84 16.19
C TYR A 289 -0.91 -3.36 15.85
N GLU A 290 -1.02 -2.49 16.84
CA GLU A 290 -0.66 -1.07 16.72
C GLU A 290 0.39 -0.74 17.78
N GLY A 291 1.59 -0.36 17.34
CA GLY A 291 2.71 -0.19 18.26
C GLY A 291 4.05 0.06 17.58
N THR A 292 5.10 -0.07 18.38
CA THR A 292 6.49 0.05 17.92
C THR A 292 7.05 -1.29 17.44
N PHE A 293 7.76 -1.29 16.31
CA PHE A 293 8.51 -2.43 15.79
C PHE A 293 9.95 -2.28 16.31
N GLY A 294 10.23 -2.95 17.43
CA GLY A 294 11.42 -2.72 18.27
C GLY A 294 12.76 -3.17 17.66
N ALA A 295 13.26 -2.48 16.63
CA ALA A 295 14.66 -2.57 16.23
C ALA A 295 15.54 -1.81 17.25
N GLY A 296 16.59 -2.45 17.76
CA GLY A 296 17.50 -1.85 18.76
C GLY A 296 18.19 -0.58 18.25
N LEU A 297 18.25 0.48 19.08
CA LEU A 297 19.11 1.65 18.82
C LEU A 297 20.55 1.30 19.21
N CYS A 298 21.52 1.66 18.36
CA CYS A 298 22.95 1.50 18.65
C CYS A 298 23.64 2.74 19.25
N ASP A 299 22.93 3.83 19.61
CA ASP A 299 23.58 5.06 20.12
C ASP A 299 22.77 5.86 21.17
N PRO A 300 23.40 6.39 22.25
CA PRO A 300 22.84 7.46 23.10
C PRO A 300 22.45 8.78 22.40
N SER A 301 22.77 9.00 21.12
CA SER A 301 22.36 10.20 20.36
C SER A 301 20.90 10.19 19.87
N GLY A 302 20.20 9.05 19.96
CA GLY A 302 18.75 8.97 19.72
C GLY A 302 18.31 8.79 18.27
N THR A 303 19.21 8.41 17.35
CA THR A 303 18.87 8.13 15.94
C THR A 303 18.64 6.62 15.72
N PRO A 304 17.58 6.19 15.01
CA PRO A 304 17.37 4.79 14.66
C PRO A 304 18.41 4.31 13.63
N CYS A 305 19.06 3.18 13.87
CA CYS A 305 19.95 2.53 12.89
C CYS A 305 19.20 1.36 12.27
N ALA A 306 18.90 1.42 10.98
CA ALA A 306 18.27 0.33 10.25
C ALA A 306 19.28 -0.45 9.38
N GLY A 307 20.52 0.02 9.25
CA GLY A 307 21.63 -0.66 8.57
C GLY A 307 22.94 0.13 8.70
N ASP A 308 24.02 -0.39 8.12
CA ASP A 308 25.37 0.21 8.13
C ASP A 308 25.42 1.65 7.58
N GLU A 309 24.52 1.97 6.65
CA GLU A 309 24.41 3.27 5.99
C GLU A 309 23.89 4.38 6.93
N ASP A 310 23.28 4.01 8.05
CA ASP A 310 22.70 4.93 9.04
C ASP A 310 23.72 5.32 10.14
N CYS A 311 24.99 4.89 10.05
CA CYS A 311 26.05 5.16 11.01
C CYS A 311 27.11 6.18 10.50
N PRO A 312 27.74 6.98 11.39
CA PRO A 312 28.79 7.92 10.99
C PRO A 312 29.98 7.22 10.31
N ASP A 313 30.65 7.90 9.36
CA ASP A 313 31.83 7.39 8.66
C ASP A 313 32.86 6.75 9.61
N GLY A 314 33.00 5.43 9.54
CA GLY A 314 33.97 4.64 10.32
C GLY A 314 33.38 3.65 11.33
N GLU A 315 32.06 3.61 11.51
CA GLU A 315 31.35 2.66 12.38
C GLU A 315 30.51 1.67 11.52
N THR A 316 30.48 0.38 11.90
CA THR A 316 29.63 -0.65 11.28
C THR A 316 28.52 -1.03 12.25
N CYS A 317 27.28 -1.06 11.78
CA CYS A 317 26.07 -1.26 12.55
C CYS A 317 25.22 -2.38 11.92
N ASP A 318 25.77 -3.60 11.87
CA ASP A 318 24.97 -4.80 11.65
C ASP A 318 24.43 -5.26 13.02
N THR A 319 23.14 -5.03 13.23
CA THR A 319 22.30 -5.45 14.38
C THR A 319 23.02 -5.65 15.72
N GLY A 320 22.97 -4.61 16.56
CA GLY A 320 23.33 -4.64 17.98
C GLY A 320 24.83 -4.58 18.27
N SER A 321 25.25 -3.54 19.00
CA SER A 321 26.65 -3.43 19.45
C SER A 321 26.85 -4.17 20.79
N CYS A 322 27.67 -5.24 20.80
CA CYS A 322 28.41 -5.60 22.01
C CYS A 322 29.66 -4.70 22.09
N SER A 323 30.01 -4.23 23.28
CA SER A 323 31.34 -3.68 23.55
C SER A 323 32.35 -4.84 23.62
N LEU A 324 33.31 -4.84 22.68
CA LEU A 324 34.52 -5.67 22.50
C LEU A 324 34.38 -6.88 21.53
N ASP A 325 35.15 -6.79 20.44
CA ASP A 325 35.55 -7.80 19.44
C ASP A 325 34.66 -8.09 18.20
N GLY A 326 33.68 -7.24 17.89
CA GLY A 326 33.21 -7.05 16.50
C GLY A 326 32.37 -8.18 15.88
N LEU A 327 31.52 -8.84 16.67
CA LEU A 327 30.46 -9.73 16.16
C LEU A 327 29.07 -9.17 16.54
N PRO A 328 28.06 -9.27 15.65
CA PRO A 328 26.71 -8.70 15.84
C PRO A 328 25.94 -9.39 16.98
N CYS A 329 25.13 -8.62 17.74
CA CYS A 329 24.12 -9.16 18.68
C CYS A 329 22.69 -8.86 18.21
N ALA A 330 22.03 -9.86 17.63
CA ALA A 330 20.61 -9.77 17.28
C ALA A 330 19.70 -9.88 18.52
N SER A 331 20.21 -10.46 19.61
CA SER A 331 19.51 -10.65 20.89
C SER A 331 20.48 -10.61 22.08
N GLU A 332 19.97 -10.45 23.31
CA GLU A 332 20.82 -10.54 24.53
C GLU A 332 21.48 -11.92 24.70
N LEU A 333 20.96 -12.96 24.05
CA LEU A 333 21.57 -14.31 24.05
C LEU A 333 22.88 -14.35 23.23
N ASP A 334 23.11 -13.37 22.37
CA ASP A 334 24.31 -13.31 21.51
C ASP A 334 25.51 -12.67 22.21
N CYS A 335 25.30 -11.85 23.27
CA CYS A 335 26.40 -11.39 24.11
C CYS A 335 26.73 -12.45 25.19
N SER A 336 27.29 -13.60 24.80
CA SER A 336 27.78 -14.60 25.77
C SER A 336 29.11 -14.15 26.38
N GLY A 337 29.09 -13.61 27.61
CA GLY A 337 30.30 -13.23 28.34
C GLY A 337 29.99 -12.37 29.58
N SER A 338 30.67 -12.64 30.69
CA SER A 338 30.51 -11.81 31.90
C SER A 338 30.99 -10.38 31.64
N GLY A 339 30.08 -9.41 31.61
CA GLY A 339 30.40 -7.99 31.41
C GLY A 339 29.89 -7.39 30.10
N ASN A 340 29.29 -8.19 29.21
CA ASN A 340 28.71 -7.72 27.97
C ASN A 340 27.18 -7.53 28.15
N THR A 341 26.67 -6.34 27.84
CA THR A 341 25.23 -6.04 27.83
C THR A 341 24.85 -5.51 26.46
N CYS A 342 24.06 -6.25 25.69
CA CYS A 342 23.39 -5.72 24.49
C CYS A 342 22.22 -4.89 25.01
N LEU A 343 22.31 -3.56 24.97
CA LEU A 343 21.23 -2.69 25.45
C LEU A 343 20.17 -2.62 24.35
N ILE A 344 19.19 -3.54 24.39
CA ILE A 344 17.99 -3.40 23.56
C ILE A 344 17.22 -2.20 24.09
N THR A 345 17.27 -1.09 23.36
CA THR A 345 16.73 0.21 23.79
C THR A 345 15.27 0.42 23.41
N ARG A 346 14.67 -0.46 22.58
CA ARG A 346 13.25 -0.43 22.24
C ARG A 346 12.67 -1.84 22.11
N TYR A 347 11.66 -2.13 22.92
CA TYR A 347 10.85 -3.34 22.81
C TYR A 347 9.62 -3.07 21.94
N PRO A 348 9.09 -4.10 21.27
CA PRO A 348 7.77 -3.99 20.68
C PRO A 348 6.72 -3.71 21.75
N ALA A 349 6.15 -2.51 21.71
CA ALA A 349 5.17 -2.04 22.67
C ALA A 349 3.96 -1.53 21.90
N GLY A 350 2.80 -2.07 22.20
CA GLY A 350 1.60 -1.76 21.44
C GLY A 350 0.35 -2.37 22.04
N THR A 351 -0.71 -2.37 21.24
CA THR A 351 -1.95 -3.05 21.56
C THR A 351 -2.28 -4.04 20.46
N VAL A 352 -2.90 -5.16 20.84
CA VAL A 352 -3.43 -6.13 19.89
C VAL A 352 -4.95 -6.12 20.01
N THR A 353 -5.62 -5.92 18.88
CA THR A 353 -7.08 -5.98 18.76
C THR A 353 -7.48 -6.97 17.66
N LYS A 354 -8.76 -7.31 17.56
CA LYS A 354 -9.26 -8.14 16.46
C LYS A 354 -9.62 -7.22 15.29
N LEU A 355 -9.06 -7.47 14.11
CA LEU A 355 -9.44 -6.76 12.87
C LEU A 355 -10.56 -7.49 12.14
N PHE A 356 -10.47 -8.80 12.04
CA PHE A 356 -11.33 -9.64 11.21
C PHE A 356 -11.75 -10.87 12.02
N ASP A 357 -13.06 -11.07 12.15
CA ASP A 357 -13.64 -12.24 12.82
C ASP A 357 -14.10 -13.24 11.75
N GLY A 358 -13.22 -14.19 11.43
CA GLY A 358 -13.42 -15.12 10.34
C GLY A 358 -14.64 -16.00 10.53
N VAL A 359 -14.93 -16.38 11.78
CA VAL A 359 -16.13 -17.17 12.11
C VAL A 359 -17.39 -16.34 11.89
N ALA A 360 -17.41 -15.07 12.31
CA ALA A 360 -18.56 -14.18 12.14
C ALA A 360 -18.88 -13.92 10.65
N VAL A 361 -17.87 -13.83 9.80
CA VAL A 361 -18.05 -13.63 8.35
C VAL A 361 -18.37 -14.93 7.57
N GLY A 362 -18.46 -16.06 8.28
CA GLY A 362 -18.90 -17.34 7.71
C GLY A 362 -17.81 -18.35 7.35
N LEU A 363 -16.53 -18.10 7.69
CA LEU A 363 -15.48 -19.10 7.53
C LEU A 363 -15.63 -20.21 8.58
N SER A 364 -15.52 -21.46 8.14
CA SER A 364 -15.65 -22.62 9.02
C SER A 364 -14.98 -23.88 8.48
N GLY A 365 -14.63 -24.79 9.38
CA GLY A 365 -14.02 -26.08 9.02
C GLY A 365 -12.58 -25.96 8.52
N PHE A 366 -11.95 -27.11 8.27
CA PHE A 366 -10.53 -27.16 7.93
C PHE A 366 -10.20 -26.64 6.53
N SER A 367 -11.12 -26.75 5.57
CA SER A 367 -10.90 -26.32 4.18
C SER A 367 -10.98 -24.79 4.00
N GLN A 368 -11.42 -24.05 5.03
CA GLN A 368 -11.57 -22.59 4.99
C GLN A 368 -10.62 -21.89 5.96
N LYS A 369 -9.60 -22.62 6.49
CA LYS A 369 -8.51 -21.99 7.23
C LYS A 369 -7.83 -20.98 6.31
N ILE A 370 -7.63 -19.77 6.81
CA ILE A 370 -6.82 -18.74 6.15
C ILE A 370 -5.39 -19.26 6.12
N GLU A 371 -4.77 -19.40 4.96
CA GLU A 371 -3.33 -19.68 4.87
C GLU A 371 -2.55 -18.40 4.61
N ALA A 372 -2.99 -17.59 3.64
CA ALA A 372 -2.44 -16.26 3.39
C ALA A 372 -3.56 -15.22 3.42
N PHE A 373 -3.22 -13.96 3.68
CA PHE A 373 -4.08 -12.84 3.40
C PHE A 373 -3.26 -11.65 2.91
N ALA A 374 -3.95 -10.67 2.32
CA ALA A 374 -3.45 -9.33 2.07
C ALA A 374 -4.62 -8.35 2.24
N ILE A 375 -4.29 -7.13 2.60
CA ILE A 375 -5.19 -5.99 2.68
C ILE A 375 -5.11 -5.26 1.35
N VAL A 376 -6.27 -4.93 0.78
CA VAL A 376 -6.29 -4.14 -0.45
C VAL A 376 -5.84 -2.71 -0.12
N PRO A 377 -4.83 -2.17 -0.84
CA PRO A 377 -4.42 -0.78 -0.68
C PRO A 377 -5.43 0.13 -1.38
N ASP A 378 -6.53 0.42 -0.69
CA ASP A 378 -7.62 1.32 -1.08
C ASP A 378 -8.01 2.14 0.16
N ARG A 379 -7.28 3.22 0.39
CA ARG A 379 -7.31 3.96 1.67
C ARG A 379 -8.52 4.89 1.79
N ASP A 380 -9.27 5.14 0.73
CA ASP A 380 -10.49 5.94 0.81
C ASP A 380 -11.77 5.16 0.46
N ASN A 381 -11.61 3.88 0.12
CA ASN A 381 -12.67 2.92 -0.14
C ASN A 381 -13.55 3.32 -1.33
N ASP A 382 -12.95 3.92 -2.36
CA ASP A 382 -13.64 4.33 -3.59
C ASP A 382 -13.60 3.26 -4.70
N ASP A 383 -13.11 2.05 -4.38
CA ASP A 383 -12.87 0.94 -5.32
C ASP A 383 -11.78 1.25 -6.38
N ILE A 384 -10.91 2.23 -6.12
CA ILE A 384 -9.68 2.47 -6.87
C ILE A 384 -8.49 2.20 -5.95
N LEU A 385 -7.51 1.44 -6.45
CA LEU A 385 -6.30 1.18 -5.69
C LEU A 385 -5.48 2.46 -5.50
N ASP A 386 -4.87 2.61 -4.33
CA ASP A 386 -4.06 3.76 -3.93
C ASP A 386 -2.98 4.13 -4.97
N GLY A 387 -2.34 3.14 -5.61
CA GLY A 387 -1.33 3.39 -6.65
C GLY A 387 -1.90 3.77 -8.02
N LEU A 388 -3.21 3.56 -8.23
CA LEU A 388 -3.96 3.98 -9.41
C LEU A 388 -4.82 5.22 -9.15
N ASP A 389 -4.99 5.57 -7.88
CA ASP A 389 -5.81 6.69 -7.45
C ASP A 389 -5.04 8.00 -7.56
N ASN A 390 -5.61 8.90 -8.35
CA ASN A 390 -5.07 10.23 -8.55
C ASN A 390 -5.19 11.09 -7.28
N CYS A 391 -6.11 10.78 -6.36
CA CYS A 391 -6.17 11.45 -5.08
C CYS A 391 -6.84 10.60 -4.00
N THR A 392 -6.01 9.88 -3.26
CA THR A 392 -6.43 9.18 -2.04
C THR A 392 -7.06 10.16 -1.07
N ASN A 393 -8.39 10.10 -0.94
CA ASN A 393 -9.23 11.09 -0.29
C ASN A 393 -10.09 10.46 0.82
N PRO A 394 -9.48 9.94 1.91
CA PRO A 394 -10.20 9.16 2.92
C PRO A 394 -11.39 9.92 3.49
N GLY A 395 -12.58 9.32 3.38
CA GLY A 395 -13.83 9.93 3.83
C GLY A 395 -14.18 11.29 3.19
N GLY A 396 -13.59 11.60 2.03
CA GLY A 396 -13.81 12.85 1.32
C GLY A 396 -13.14 14.08 1.95
N GLN A 397 -12.13 13.90 2.81
CA GLN A 397 -11.50 14.99 3.57
C GLN A 397 -10.72 16.01 2.71
N GLN A 398 -10.20 15.58 1.56
CA GLN A 398 -9.48 16.37 0.55
C GLN A 398 -10.42 16.86 -0.57
N ASN A 399 -11.74 16.68 -0.44
CA ASN A 399 -12.71 17.27 -1.37
C ASN A 399 -12.56 18.80 -1.44
N LEU A 400 -12.68 19.34 -2.65
CA LEU A 400 -12.69 20.75 -2.95
C LEU A 400 -14.02 21.40 -2.51
N THR A 401 -14.35 21.38 -1.22
CA THR A 401 -15.68 21.72 -0.71
C THR A 401 -15.98 23.22 -0.64
N ILE A 402 -14.95 24.09 -0.71
CA ILE A 402 -15.11 25.52 -0.45
C ILE A 402 -15.18 26.30 -1.76
N LYS A 403 -16.42 26.56 -2.21
CA LYS A 403 -16.74 27.26 -3.48
C LYS A 403 -16.13 26.56 -4.72
N PRO A 404 -16.25 25.22 -4.86
CA PRO A 404 -15.77 24.55 -6.06
C PRO A 404 -16.52 25.06 -7.28
N ALA A 405 -15.77 25.31 -8.34
CA ALA A 405 -16.34 25.59 -9.64
C ALA A 405 -15.40 25.12 -10.74
N LEU A 406 -15.95 24.32 -11.63
CA LEU A 406 -15.32 23.89 -12.88
C LEU A 406 -16.08 24.53 -14.05
N THR A 407 -15.35 25.04 -15.03
CA THR A 407 -15.91 25.53 -16.29
C THR A 407 -15.04 25.06 -17.43
N LEU A 408 -15.66 24.29 -18.32
CA LEU A 408 -15.11 23.91 -19.61
C LEU A 408 -15.85 24.68 -20.70
N LYS A 409 -15.13 25.26 -21.66
CA LYS A 409 -15.72 25.95 -22.81
C LYS A 409 -15.08 25.48 -24.10
N LYS A 410 -15.88 25.58 -25.17
CA LYS A 410 -15.50 25.18 -26.53
C LYS A 410 -15.14 23.69 -26.61
N ILE A 411 -15.80 22.87 -25.79
CA ILE A 411 -15.64 21.41 -25.77
C ILE A 411 -16.66 20.74 -26.70
N ASN A 412 -16.51 19.44 -26.95
CA ASN A 412 -17.51 18.57 -27.59
C ASN A 412 -17.98 19.04 -28.98
N THR A 413 -19.10 19.77 -29.06
CA THR A 413 -19.69 20.23 -30.32
C THR A 413 -19.01 21.45 -30.94
N ASP A 414 -17.94 21.96 -30.32
CA ASP A 414 -17.14 23.02 -30.92
C ASP A 414 -16.34 22.46 -32.12
N PRO A 415 -16.39 23.11 -33.29
CA PRO A 415 -15.76 22.58 -34.51
C PRO A 415 -14.24 22.81 -34.56
N ASP A 416 -13.71 23.68 -33.69
CA ASP A 416 -12.31 24.07 -33.69
C ASP A 416 -11.53 23.20 -32.67
N PRO A 417 -10.75 22.20 -33.12
CA PRO A 417 -10.01 21.36 -32.19
C PRO A 417 -8.94 22.16 -31.45
N ASN A 418 -8.63 21.75 -30.21
CA ASN A 418 -7.56 22.31 -29.38
C ASN A 418 -7.70 23.80 -29.06
N ASN A 419 -8.91 24.38 -29.09
CA ASN A 419 -9.16 25.78 -28.71
C ASN A 419 -9.79 25.89 -27.30
N GLU A 420 -9.80 24.78 -26.57
CA GLU A 420 -10.68 24.56 -25.44
C GLU A 420 -10.17 25.28 -24.19
N VAL A 421 -11.07 25.54 -23.23
CA VAL A 421 -10.77 26.36 -22.05
C VAL A 421 -11.20 25.65 -20.79
N LEU A 422 -10.26 25.42 -19.88
CA LEU A 422 -10.49 24.91 -18.54
C LEU A 422 -10.30 26.03 -17.50
N VAL A 423 -11.27 26.17 -16.59
CA VAL A 423 -11.14 26.97 -15.38
C VAL A 423 -11.65 26.16 -14.19
N LEU A 424 -10.74 25.84 -13.27
CA LEU A 424 -11.06 25.21 -11.99
C LEU A 424 -10.68 26.15 -10.85
N LYS A 425 -11.51 26.21 -9.81
CA LYS A 425 -11.20 26.94 -8.58
C LYS A 425 -11.94 26.34 -7.39
N GLY A 426 -11.34 26.49 -6.21
CA GLY A 426 -11.95 26.14 -4.93
C GLY A 426 -10.94 26.28 -3.79
N GLU A 427 -11.34 25.84 -2.60
CA GLU A 427 -10.46 25.68 -1.44
C GLU A 427 -10.76 24.32 -0.80
N PHE A 428 -9.75 23.66 -0.25
CA PHE A 428 -9.84 22.35 0.42
C PHE A 428 -8.94 22.34 1.66
N LEU A 429 -8.93 21.23 2.41
CA LEU A 429 -8.03 21.01 3.55
C LEU A 429 -7.01 19.92 3.19
N LEU A 430 -5.72 20.16 3.44
CA LEU A 430 -4.70 19.09 3.39
C LEU A 430 -4.99 18.02 4.44
N ALA A 431 -4.47 16.80 4.24
CA ALA A 431 -4.61 15.69 5.17
C ALA A 431 -4.14 16.04 6.60
N PRO A 432 -4.68 15.38 7.65
CA PRO A 432 -4.18 15.57 9.02
C PRO A 432 -2.68 15.27 9.11
N GLY A 433 -1.94 16.10 9.84
CA GLY A 433 -0.47 15.97 9.93
C GLY A 433 0.30 16.69 8.83
N ASP A 434 -0.36 17.12 7.76
CA ASP A 434 0.25 17.92 6.70
C ASP A 434 -0.06 19.42 6.84
N ASP A 435 0.76 20.28 6.24
CA ASP A 435 0.58 21.73 6.20
C ASP A 435 1.14 22.31 4.89
N PHE A 436 0.73 23.52 4.53
CA PHE A 436 1.20 24.21 3.32
C PHE A 436 2.72 24.35 3.26
N ALA A 437 3.38 24.43 4.42
CA ALA A 437 4.83 24.51 4.53
C ALA A 437 5.57 23.27 4.00
N ASN A 438 4.89 22.12 3.91
CA ASN A 438 5.44 20.88 3.39
C ASN A 438 5.35 20.78 1.86
N LEU A 439 4.67 21.73 1.20
CA LEU A 439 4.54 21.77 -0.25
C LEU A 439 5.74 22.47 -0.90
N ASP A 440 6.34 21.84 -1.91
CA ASP A 440 7.35 22.46 -2.79
C ASP A 440 7.06 22.17 -4.27
N LEU A 441 6.17 22.99 -4.86
CA LEU A 441 5.82 22.85 -6.28
C LEU A 441 6.95 23.26 -7.23
N VAL A 442 8.01 23.92 -6.73
CA VAL A 442 9.21 24.18 -7.53
C VAL A 442 9.99 22.89 -7.72
N ALA A 443 10.03 22.02 -6.72
CA ALA A 443 10.67 20.71 -6.79
C ALA A 443 9.78 19.64 -7.42
N THR A 444 8.47 19.65 -7.15
CA THR A 444 7.57 18.54 -7.51
C THR A 444 6.65 18.81 -8.70
N GLY A 445 6.37 20.08 -9.02
CA GLY A 445 5.39 20.43 -10.05
C GLY A 445 3.94 20.25 -9.58
N ALA A 446 3.03 19.96 -10.51
CA ALA A 446 1.63 19.63 -10.21
C ALA A 446 1.03 18.77 -11.31
N ARG A 447 -0.10 18.11 -11.08
CA ARG A 447 -0.86 17.37 -12.11
C ARG A 447 -2.34 17.71 -12.01
N VAL A 448 -3.00 17.83 -13.16
CA VAL A 448 -4.43 18.14 -13.25
C VAL A 448 -5.10 17.06 -14.07
N VAL A 449 -6.07 16.37 -13.47
CA VAL A 449 -6.81 15.28 -14.10
C VAL A 449 -8.29 15.66 -14.18
N ILE A 450 -8.93 15.36 -15.30
CA ILE A 450 -10.38 15.42 -15.50
C ILE A 450 -10.85 14.01 -15.81
N GLU A 451 -11.84 13.55 -15.09
CA GLU A 451 -12.37 12.20 -15.18
C GLU A 451 -13.89 12.24 -15.37
N SER A 452 -14.40 11.18 -15.99
CA SER A 452 -15.84 10.92 -16.07
C SER A 452 -16.36 10.37 -14.75
N VAL A 453 -17.69 10.36 -14.59
CA VAL A 453 -18.36 9.67 -13.48
C VAL A 453 -18.01 8.16 -13.37
N GLY A 454 -17.58 7.53 -14.47
CA GLY A 454 -17.18 6.12 -14.50
C GLY A 454 -15.68 5.89 -14.28
N GLY A 455 -14.96 6.87 -13.74
CA GLY A 455 -13.51 6.76 -13.45
C GLY A 455 -12.60 6.87 -14.67
N SER A 456 -13.13 6.85 -15.90
CA SER A 456 -12.32 7.02 -17.11
C SER A 456 -11.65 8.40 -17.14
N THR A 457 -10.33 8.43 -17.30
CA THR A 457 -9.55 9.65 -17.47
C THR A 457 -9.85 10.30 -18.83
N LEU A 458 -10.39 11.51 -18.80
CA LEU A 458 -10.73 12.30 -19.99
C LEU A 458 -9.58 13.24 -20.38
N SER A 459 -8.85 13.75 -19.40
CA SER A 459 -7.65 14.57 -19.60
C SER A 459 -6.73 14.37 -18.41
N ASP A 460 -5.45 14.20 -18.69
CA ASP A 460 -4.40 14.14 -17.68
C ASP A 460 -3.26 15.05 -18.11
N THR A 461 -2.83 15.96 -17.24
CA THR A 461 -1.83 16.96 -17.58
C THR A 461 -0.89 17.21 -16.41
N SER A 462 0.34 16.74 -16.58
CA SER A 462 1.47 17.07 -15.72
C SER A 462 2.03 18.45 -16.06
N VAL A 463 2.20 19.26 -15.03
CA VAL A 463 2.89 20.55 -15.07
C VAL A 463 4.25 20.36 -14.42
N PRO A 464 5.35 20.56 -15.17
CA PRO A 464 6.68 20.22 -14.68
C PRO A 464 7.09 21.06 -13.46
N ALA A 465 7.97 20.48 -12.65
CA ALA A 465 8.76 21.19 -11.68
C ALA A 465 9.67 22.25 -12.35
N GLY A 466 10.22 23.16 -11.55
CA GLY A 466 11.20 24.14 -11.99
C GLY A 466 10.79 25.59 -11.71
N ALA A 467 11.77 26.40 -11.30
CA ALA A 467 11.57 27.82 -11.06
C ALA A 467 11.27 28.56 -12.37
N PHE A 468 10.48 29.64 -12.29
CA PHE A 468 10.09 30.41 -13.45
C PHE A 468 11.30 31.05 -14.16
N ASP A 469 11.51 30.70 -15.43
CA ASP A 469 12.69 31.08 -16.23
C ASP A 469 12.52 32.38 -17.03
N GLY A 470 11.35 33.02 -16.96
CA GLY A 470 10.96 34.16 -17.80
C GLY A 470 9.84 33.84 -18.78
N THR A 471 9.70 32.56 -19.14
CA THR A 471 8.75 31.98 -20.09
C THR A 471 7.76 31.03 -19.39
N SER A 472 8.27 30.00 -18.72
CA SER A 472 7.48 28.97 -18.04
C SER A 472 8.06 28.64 -16.65
N GLY A 473 7.25 28.05 -15.77
CA GLY A 473 7.69 27.55 -14.45
C GLY A 473 7.02 28.21 -13.24
N TRP A 474 7.47 27.80 -12.05
CA TRP A 474 6.87 28.13 -10.77
C TRP A 474 7.47 29.39 -10.14
N LYS A 475 6.60 30.23 -9.59
CA LYS A 475 6.94 31.37 -8.75
C LYS A 475 6.46 31.11 -7.33
N VAL A 476 7.34 31.26 -6.36
CA VAL A 476 6.97 31.32 -4.95
C VAL A 476 7.04 32.78 -4.47
N ASN A 477 6.13 33.21 -3.60
CA ASN A 477 6.24 34.53 -2.98
C ASN A 477 7.28 34.52 -1.84
N GLY A 478 7.81 35.69 -1.48
CA GLY A 478 8.83 35.78 -0.42
C GLY A 478 8.36 35.36 0.98
N ALA A 479 7.05 35.13 1.17
CA ALA A 479 6.47 34.63 2.41
C ALA A 479 6.13 33.13 2.35
N LEU A 480 6.50 32.41 1.28
CA LEU A 480 6.25 30.97 1.10
C LEU A 480 4.79 30.52 1.34
N THR A 481 3.84 31.38 0.99
CA THR A 481 2.39 31.19 1.20
C THR A 481 1.63 31.10 -0.12
N LYS A 482 2.33 31.14 -1.24
CA LYS A 482 1.73 31.12 -2.57
C LYS A 482 2.71 30.66 -3.61
N TYR A 483 2.34 29.57 -4.29
CA TYR A 483 2.94 29.11 -5.52
C TYR A 483 2.10 29.56 -6.71
N THR A 484 2.76 29.91 -7.81
CA THR A 484 2.10 30.28 -9.06
C THR A 484 2.90 29.76 -10.24
N PHE A 485 2.38 28.74 -10.92
CA PHE A 485 2.85 28.35 -12.24
C PHE A 485 2.40 29.39 -13.26
N VAL A 486 3.27 29.72 -14.21
CA VAL A 486 2.94 30.60 -15.33
C VAL A 486 3.55 30.01 -16.58
N ASP A 487 2.76 29.87 -17.65
CA ASP A 487 3.27 29.62 -19.01
C ASP A 487 2.86 30.75 -19.96
N LYS A 488 3.87 31.42 -20.52
CA LYS A 488 3.71 32.49 -21.51
C LYS A 488 3.73 32.02 -22.96
N GLN A 489 4.04 30.76 -23.24
CA GLN A 489 4.00 30.19 -24.59
C GLN A 489 2.58 30.26 -25.16
N ARG A 490 2.46 30.36 -26.48
CA ARG A 490 1.18 30.42 -27.20
C ARG A 490 1.22 29.48 -28.40
N PRO A 491 0.51 28.34 -28.36
CA PRO A 491 -0.26 27.81 -27.22
C PRO A 491 0.65 27.50 -26.03
N ALA A 492 0.07 27.44 -24.82
CA ALA A 492 0.85 27.02 -23.66
C ALA A 492 1.19 25.53 -23.77
N SER A 493 2.37 25.17 -23.27
CA SER A 493 2.74 23.78 -23.06
C SER A 493 1.80 23.12 -22.04
N ASN A 494 1.82 21.79 -21.96
CA ASN A 494 1.02 21.00 -20.99
C ASN A 494 -0.48 21.24 -21.17
N ASN A 495 -1.02 20.79 -22.31
CA ASN A 495 -2.44 20.85 -22.64
C ASN A 495 -3.09 22.24 -22.40
N GLY A 496 -2.37 23.31 -22.73
CA GLY A 496 -2.85 24.68 -22.63
C GLY A 496 -2.87 25.26 -21.22
N ILE A 497 -2.31 24.62 -20.18
CA ILE A 497 -2.28 25.16 -18.81
C ILE A 497 -1.43 26.44 -18.75
N LEU A 498 -2.10 27.58 -18.61
CA LEU A 498 -1.49 28.90 -18.56
C LEU A 498 -1.02 29.29 -17.16
N LYS A 499 -1.77 28.84 -16.15
CA LYS A 499 -1.61 29.30 -14.78
C LYS A 499 -2.24 28.35 -13.76
N ILE A 500 -1.44 27.96 -12.77
CA ILE A 500 -1.91 27.34 -11.53
C ILE A 500 -1.59 28.28 -10.38
N VAL A 501 -2.51 28.44 -9.43
CA VAL A 501 -2.26 29.16 -8.16
C VAL A 501 -2.63 28.24 -7.02
N VAL A 502 -1.64 27.98 -6.16
CA VAL A 502 -1.78 27.24 -4.91
C VAL A 502 -1.44 28.21 -3.80
N GLN A 503 -2.39 28.48 -2.90
CA GLN A 503 -2.26 29.55 -1.92
C GLN A 503 -2.67 29.08 -0.53
N ASP A 504 -1.82 29.34 0.44
CA ASP A 504 -2.07 29.11 1.85
C ASP A 504 -3.24 29.96 2.35
N ARG A 505 -4.19 29.30 3.01
CA ARG A 505 -5.35 29.88 3.68
C ARG A 505 -5.41 29.45 5.16
N SER A 506 -4.33 28.92 5.73
CA SER A 506 -4.19 28.54 7.15
C SER A 506 -4.75 29.59 8.14
N LYS A 507 -4.61 30.88 7.81
CA LYS A 507 -5.18 32.00 8.59
C LYS A 507 -6.72 32.04 8.65
N LYS A 508 -7.42 31.35 7.75
CA LYS A 508 -8.88 31.18 7.79
C LYS A 508 -9.27 29.92 8.55
N ALA A 509 -8.62 28.82 8.23
CA ALA A 509 -8.77 27.53 8.89
C ALA A 509 -7.45 26.77 8.73
N PRO A 510 -6.97 26.04 9.77
CA PRO A 510 -5.76 25.23 9.67
C PRO A 510 -5.79 24.32 8.44
N ARG A 511 -4.63 24.13 7.79
CA ARG A 511 -4.47 23.26 6.59
C ARG A 511 -5.26 23.67 5.35
N GLN A 512 -5.95 24.81 5.37
CA GLN A 512 -6.75 25.24 4.25
C GLN A 512 -5.90 25.74 3.09
N VAL A 513 -6.15 25.22 1.88
CA VAL A 513 -5.44 25.58 0.65
C VAL A 513 -6.42 26.02 -0.41
N LYS A 514 -6.08 27.09 -1.14
CA LYS A 514 -6.85 27.58 -2.27
C LYS A 514 -6.17 27.18 -3.58
N ILE A 515 -6.95 26.59 -4.49
CA ILE A 515 -6.52 26.21 -5.83
C ILE A 515 -7.23 27.05 -6.90
N LYS A 516 -6.48 27.42 -7.94
CA LYS A 516 -7.02 27.93 -9.20
C LYS A 516 -6.21 27.41 -10.38
N VAL A 517 -6.85 26.73 -11.31
CA VAL A 517 -6.27 26.31 -12.59
C VAL A 517 -6.92 27.10 -13.71
N LYS A 518 -6.11 27.56 -14.67
CA LYS A 518 -6.58 28.15 -15.92
C LYS A 518 -5.79 27.58 -17.07
N ALA A 519 -6.51 27.06 -18.06
CA ALA A 519 -5.96 26.62 -19.31
C ALA A 519 -6.73 27.20 -20.50
N LYS A 520 -6.08 27.29 -21.65
CA LYS A 520 -6.64 27.76 -22.91
C LYS A 520 -5.87 27.12 -24.04
N ASP A 521 -6.57 26.85 -25.14
CA ASP A 521 -6.01 26.21 -26.33
C ASP A 521 -5.49 24.79 -25.99
N GLY A 522 -6.26 24.08 -25.15
CA GLY A 522 -6.07 22.66 -24.80
C GLY A 522 -7.15 21.76 -25.41
N SER A 523 -7.15 20.48 -25.04
CA SER A 523 -8.17 19.49 -25.41
C SER A 523 -8.70 18.74 -24.18
N TYR A 524 -10.02 18.74 -24.01
CA TYR A 524 -10.80 18.22 -22.91
C TYR A 524 -12.07 17.56 -23.50
N PRO A 525 -12.01 16.27 -23.87
CA PRO A 525 -13.05 15.56 -24.62
C PRO A 525 -14.30 15.20 -23.77
N VAL A 526 -14.80 16.16 -23.00
CA VAL A 526 -15.94 16.01 -22.09
C VAL A 526 -17.26 16.15 -22.86
N THR A 527 -18.11 15.16 -22.72
CA THR A 527 -19.46 15.05 -23.30
C THR A 527 -20.55 15.05 -22.22
N ALA A 528 -21.81 14.96 -22.64
CA ALA A 528 -22.94 14.86 -21.72
C ALA A 528 -22.98 13.54 -20.94
N ALA A 529 -22.38 12.46 -21.47
CA ALA A 529 -22.34 11.16 -20.81
C ALA A 529 -21.37 11.12 -19.62
N ASP A 530 -20.43 12.06 -19.57
CA ASP A 530 -19.37 12.11 -18.55
C ASP A 530 -19.79 12.82 -17.26
N VAL A 531 -20.99 13.41 -17.22
CA VAL A 531 -21.46 14.25 -16.10
C VAL A 531 -22.09 13.39 -14.98
N PRO A 532 -21.75 13.63 -13.70
CA PRO A 532 -20.82 14.64 -13.20
C PRO A 532 -19.36 14.29 -13.45
N VAL A 533 -18.60 15.29 -13.88
CA VAL A 533 -17.15 15.15 -14.06
C VAL A 533 -16.44 15.35 -12.72
N ARG A 534 -15.35 14.61 -12.53
CA ARG A 534 -14.43 14.78 -11.40
C ARG A 534 -13.18 15.51 -11.88
N ALA A 535 -12.76 16.53 -11.14
CA ALA A 535 -11.54 17.27 -11.42
C ALA A 535 -10.59 17.11 -10.24
N VAL A 536 -9.45 16.47 -10.50
CA VAL A 536 -8.41 16.18 -9.51
C VAL A 536 -7.22 17.12 -9.74
N VAL A 537 -6.66 17.65 -8.66
CA VAL A 537 -5.42 18.45 -8.69
C VAL A 537 -4.46 17.89 -7.65
N ILE A 538 -3.33 17.37 -8.14
CA ILE A 538 -2.23 16.85 -7.33
C ILE A 538 -1.17 17.94 -7.21
N ILE A 539 -0.78 18.26 -5.98
CA ILE A 539 0.17 19.33 -5.63
C ILE A 539 1.31 18.80 -4.75
N GLY A 540 1.56 17.50 -4.79
CA GLY A 540 2.52 16.80 -3.95
C GLY A 540 2.26 15.29 -4.01
N SER A 541 2.40 14.58 -2.89
CA SER A 541 2.05 13.17 -2.78
C SER A 541 0.53 12.95 -2.77
N SER A 542 -0.02 12.20 -3.74
CA SER A 542 -1.44 11.81 -3.74
C SER A 542 -1.76 10.93 -2.53
N LEU A 543 -0.94 9.92 -2.25
CA LEU A 543 -1.04 9.04 -1.07
C LEU A 543 -0.94 9.79 0.27
N GLY A 544 -0.20 10.91 0.28
CA GLY A 544 -0.06 11.79 1.44
C GLY A 544 -1.20 12.81 1.59
N GLY A 545 -2.22 12.77 0.73
CA GLY A 545 -3.34 13.72 0.73
C GLY A 545 -2.95 15.15 0.30
N GLN A 546 -1.83 15.31 -0.44
CA GLN A 546 -1.43 16.56 -1.09
C GLN A 546 -2.09 16.68 -2.48
N CYS A 547 -3.39 16.41 -2.50
CA CYS A 547 -4.23 16.43 -3.66
C CYS A 547 -5.63 16.93 -3.27
N THR A 548 -6.46 17.21 -4.26
CA THR A 548 -7.86 17.53 -4.03
C THR A 548 -8.69 17.11 -5.23
N GLU A 549 -9.92 16.72 -4.98
CA GLU A 549 -10.88 16.36 -6.02
C GLU A 549 -12.23 17.05 -5.83
N THR A 550 -13.00 17.16 -6.91
CA THR A 550 -14.35 17.74 -6.85
C THR A 550 -15.40 16.66 -6.64
N ALA A 551 -16.25 16.81 -5.63
CA ALA A 551 -17.42 15.95 -5.40
C ALA A 551 -18.70 16.55 -6.00
N PHE A 552 -18.70 16.86 -7.31
CA PHE A 552 -19.90 17.41 -7.97
C PHE A 552 -20.99 16.33 -8.10
N ALA A 553 -22.23 16.67 -7.78
CA ALA A 553 -23.39 15.87 -8.15
C ALA A 553 -23.85 16.20 -9.57
N ALA A 554 -24.64 15.31 -10.19
CA ALA A 554 -25.21 15.55 -11.52
C ALA A 554 -25.96 16.91 -11.62
N ALA A 555 -26.63 17.33 -10.55
CA ALA A 555 -27.36 18.60 -10.49
C ALA A 555 -26.45 19.85 -10.45
N ASP A 556 -25.19 19.70 -10.04
CA ASP A 556 -24.22 20.81 -9.96
C ASP A 556 -23.68 21.18 -11.35
N CYS A 557 -23.77 20.24 -12.29
CA CYS A 557 -23.20 20.31 -13.62
C CYS A 557 -24.25 20.58 -14.69
N LYS A 558 -24.03 21.59 -15.53
CA LYS A 558 -24.95 21.96 -16.60
C LYS A 558 -24.23 22.31 -17.89
N PHE A 559 -24.60 21.61 -18.97
CA PHE A 559 -24.27 22.00 -20.33
C PHE A 559 -25.12 23.20 -20.80
N ASN A 560 -24.55 24.06 -21.63
CA ASN A 560 -25.33 25.05 -22.37
C ASN A 560 -26.16 24.39 -23.50
N GLY A 561 -27.07 25.14 -24.11
CA GLY A 561 -27.94 24.60 -25.17
C GLY A 561 -27.20 24.15 -26.44
N LYS A 562 -25.96 24.60 -26.66
CA LYS A 562 -25.10 24.14 -27.76
C LYS A 562 -24.28 22.89 -27.40
N GLN A 563 -24.27 22.47 -26.13
CA GLN A 563 -23.43 21.40 -25.60
C GLN A 563 -21.91 21.60 -25.74
N ASN A 564 -21.45 22.85 -25.86
CA ASN A 564 -20.02 23.20 -25.94
C ASN A 564 -19.50 23.98 -24.72
N THR A 565 -20.26 24.01 -23.63
CA THR A 565 -19.82 24.61 -22.37
C THR A 565 -20.45 23.84 -21.23
N LEU A 566 -19.60 23.26 -20.38
CA LEU A 566 -20.00 22.63 -19.12
C LEU A 566 -19.64 23.58 -17.96
N LYS A 567 -20.58 23.79 -17.05
CA LYS A 567 -20.33 24.48 -15.77
C LYS A 567 -20.77 23.58 -14.63
N CYS A 568 -19.85 23.26 -13.74
CA CYS A 568 -20.13 22.59 -12.47
C CYS A 568 -19.83 23.54 -11.31
N LYS A 569 -20.73 23.63 -10.32
CA LYS A 569 -20.55 24.52 -9.16
C LYS A 569 -21.40 24.10 -7.96
N GLN A 570 -20.82 24.17 -6.77
CA GLN A 570 -21.53 24.12 -5.47
C GLN A 570 -21.54 25.50 -4.78
#